data_AF-A0A7V8QTF0-F1
#
_entry.id   AF-A0A7V8QTF0-F1
#
_cell.length_a   1.000
_cell.length_b   1.000
_cell.length_c   1.000
_cell.angle_alpha   90.00
_cell.angle_beta   90.00
_cell.angle_gamma   90.00
#
_symmetry.space_group_name_H-M   'P 1'
#
loop_
_entity.id
_entity.type
_entity.pdbx_description
1 polymer ?
#
loop_
_entity_poly.entity_id
_entity_poly.type
_entity_poly.pdbx_seq_one_letter_code
_entity_poly.pdbx_strand_id
1 'polypeptide(L)'
;MEKKSIKSENIFSSEEEKTLNWQEIQKQFEKIFGSEIYSSWLKNVSLLKEFNDHIVLGVPTRFFRDWIVSRYLDKMLEQLKTFKLSINRIEFKVIDESKISLDSFKTNQESKITEIKDSILNYNRLNPNLNFNSFIRGSTNEIALSSSKKICEQTSRYNPLYIYGGVGLGKTHLLNAIGLELQEKNNVMFISAERFMYHFIKSIKKNDMVNFKDFFRKSSVFIIDDIQFIGGKESLQEEFFHTFNSLIEKNSQIIISSDKAPMKLDRVQERIKSRLTGGLVVDIEKPDQELKIKILKQRLQDIQNQFKENYNLSSEVISFIAGEATNNIRELIGILNRIIAFSRMNRKTLNINDCKMILKDVVNQVKTVSVDKIQNTVANFFNIPMNEMLSQRRSRPLARPRQIAMYLSKQLTTRSLPEIGRRFANRDHTTVIHAVKTIKKISEQDAEMKKNIDLIKNLILEQ
;
A
#
# COMPACT_ATOMS: atom_id res chain seq x y z
N MET A 1 -57.34 28.74 15.86
CA MET A 1 -56.74 29.45 17.01
C MET A 1 -56.56 28.41 18.11
N GLU A 2 -55.30 28.01 18.35
CA GLU A 2 -54.58 28.24 19.62
C GLU A 2 -55.03 27.27 20.74
N LYS A 3 -54.19 26.54 21.49
CA LYS A 3 -52.77 26.55 21.87
C LYS A 3 -52.45 25.12 22.37
N LYS A 4 -51.28 24.52 22.09
CA LYS A 4 -50.09 24.42 22.99
C LYS A 4 -50.47 24.23 24.48
N SER A 5 -49.90 23.33 25.28
CA SER A 5 -48.60 22.66 25.25
C SER A 5 -48.55 21.71 26.45
N ILE A 6 -47.95 20.53 26.31
CA ILE A 6 -47.38 19.75 27.42
C ILE A 6 -45.88 20.07 27.46
N LYS A 7 -45.35 20.40 28.65
CA LYS A 7 -43.93 20.65 28.91
C LYS A 7 -43.21 19.35 29.34
N SER A 8 -42.22 19.01 28.52
CA SER A 8 -41.02 18.16 28.61
C SER A 8 -40.42 17.73 29.97
N GLU A 9 -39.96 16.48 30.02
CA GLU A 9 -38.83 16.03 30.87
C GLU A 9 -37.48 16.51 30.31
N ASN A 10 -36.58 16.92 31.21
CA ASN A 10 -35.24 17.44 30.91
C ASN A 10 -34.19 16.32 30.78
N ILE A 11 -33.46 16.31 29.67
CA ILE A 11 -32.17 15.66 29.51
C ILE A 11 -31.22 16.75 29.01
N PHE A 12 -30.06 16.95 29.64
CA PHE A 12 -29.04 17.92 29.24
C PHE A 12 -28.66 17.71 27.77
N SER A 13 -29.31 18.46 26.90
CA SER A 13 -28.98 18.57 25.49
C SER A 13 -27.79 19.49 25.35
N SER A 14 -26.66 18.97 24.86
CA SER A 14 -25.67 19.81 24.20
C SER A 14 -26.39 20.55 23.07
N GLU A 15 -26.64 21.84 23.28
CA GLU A 15 -27.42 22.66 22.37
C GLU A 15 -26.70 22.77 21.02
N GLU A 16 -27.46 22.63 19.95
CA GLU A 16 -26.95 22.71 18.60
C GLU A 16 -26.66 24.18 18.27
N GLU A 17 -25.39 24.50 18.03
CA GLU A 17 -24.95 25.82 17.64
C GLU A 17 -25.01 25.97 16.11
N LYS A 18 -25.11 27.21 15.60
CA LYS A 18 -25.04 27.49 14.15
C LYS A 18 -24.12 28.67 13.90
N THR A 19 -22.86 28.50 14.29
CA THR A 19 -21.88 29.59 14.21
C THR A 19 -20.94 29.43 13.02
N LEU A 20 -20.80 28.22 12.47
CA LEU A 20 -19.92 27.94 11.34
C LEU A 20 -20.57 28.21 9.99
N ASN A 21 -19.90 28.99 9.13
CA ASN A 21 -20.29 29.14 7.74
C ASN A 21 -19.69 28.03 6.87
N TRP A 22 -20.49 27.00 6.57
CA TRP A 22 -20.00 25.83 5.83
C TRP A 22 -19.54 26.13 4.40
N GLN A 23 -20.14 27.13 3.73
CA GLN A 23 -19.75 27.49 2.36
C GLN A 23 -18.34 28.07 2.31
N GLU A 24 -17.92 28.78 3.35
CA GLU A 24 -16.57 29.35 3.44
C GLU A 24 -15.53 28.28 3.74
N ILE A 25 -15.85 27.32 4.63
CA ILE A 25 -15.02 26.16 4.93
C ILE A 25 -14.80 25.30 3.68
N GLN A 26 -15.85 25.08 2.87
CA GLN A 26 -15.76 24.33 1.61
C GLN A 26 -14.80 24.98 0.60
N LYS A 27 -14.81 26.32 0.49
CA LYS A 27 -13.85 27.06 -0.36
C LYS A 27 -12.40 26.94 0.12
N GLN A 28 -12.17 26.89 1.44
CA GLN A 28 -10.83 26.66 1.97
C GLN A 28 -10.36 25.22 1.79
N PHE A 29 -11.25 24.24 1.90
CA PHE A 29 -10.90 22.84 1.59
C PHE A 29 -10.47 22.68 0.12
N GLU A 30 -11.13 23.35 -0.82
CA GLU A 30 -10.72 23.33 -2.22
C GLU A 30 -9.30 23.89 -2.43
N LYS A 31 -8.94 24.97 -1.74
CA LYS A 31 -7.60 25.58 -1.83
C LYS A 31 -6.50 24.71 -1.21
N ILE A 32 -6.78 24.03 -0.10
CA ILE A 32 -5.77 23.35 0.71
C ILE A 32 -5.52 21.90 0.26
N PHE A 33 -6.59 21.19 -0.12
CA PHE A 33 -6.50 19.82 -0.60
C PHE A 33 -6.33 19.75 -2.12
N GLY A 34 -6.54 20.85 -2.83
CA GLY A 34 -6.50 20.92 -4.28
C GLY A 34 -7.82 20.51 -4.92
N SER A 35 -8.10 21.06 -6.10
CA SER A 35 -9.38 20.93 -6.81
C SER A 35 -9.74 19.48 -7.17
N GLU A 36 -8.77 18.61 -7.46
CA GLU A 36 -9.01 17.20 -7.79
C GLU A 36 -9.47 16.37 -6.57
N ILE A 37 -8.81 16.54 -5.42
CA ILE A 37 -9.19 15.83 -4.18
C ILE A 37 -10.51 16.38 -3.66
N TYR A 38 -10.68 17.70 -3.73
CA TYR A 38 -11.89 18.37 -3.31
C TYR A 38 -13.12 17.91 -4.10
N SER A 39 -13.05 17.97 -5.44
CA SER A 39 -14.17 17.55 -6.30
C SER A 39 -14.50 16.06 -6.16
N SER A 40 -13.50 15.21 -5.92
CA SER A 40 -13.68 13.76 -5.84
C SER A 40 -14.17 13.26 -4.47
N TRP A 41 -13.85 13.96 -3.38
CA TRP A 41 -14.09 13.45 -2.02
C TRP A 41 -14.66 14.46 -1.03
N LEU A 42 -14.30 15.74 -1.09
CA LEU A 42 -14.69 16.70 -0.04
C LEU A 42 -15.92 17.56 -0.39
N LYS A 43 -16.22 17.72 -1.69
CA LYS A 43 -17.40 18.44 -2.19
C LYS A 43 -18.71 17.83 -1.70
N ASN A 44 -18.77 16.51 -1.60
CA ASN A 44 -19.97 15.76 -1.21
C ASN A 44 -20.05 15.52 0.30
N VAL A 45 -19.30 16.30 1.10
CA VAL A 45 -19.36 16.28 2.57
C VAL A 45 -20.20 17.45 3.05
N SER A 46 -21.32 17.17 3.71
CA SER A 46 -22.24 18.19 4.23
C SER A 46 -22.12 18.35 5.75
N LEU A 47 -22.31 19.56 6.28
CA LEU A 47 -22.44 19.76 7.72
C LEU A 47 -23.87 19.43 8.13
N LEU A 48 -24.02 18.48 9.06
CA LEU A 48 -25.33 18.06 9.56
C LEU A 48 -25.67 18.68 10.90
N LYS A 49 -24.73 18.69 11.84
CA LYS A 49 -24.90 19.27 13.18
C LYS A 49 -23.60 19.87 13.68
N GLU A 50 -23.71 20.94 14.44
CA GLU A 50 -22.58 21.60 15.10
C GLU A 50 -22.86 21.66 16.61
N PHE A 51 -21.85 21.26 17.39
CA PHE A 51 -21.83 21.36 18.85
C PHE A 51 -20.56 22.11 19.28
N ASN A 52 -20.44 22.41 20.56
CA ASN A 52 -19.37 23.26 21.08
C ASN A 52 -17.97 22.63 20.90
N ASP A 53 -17.86 21.31 21.07
CA ASP A 53 -16.60 20.55 21.03
C ASP A 53 -16.45 19.67 19.77
N HIS A 54 -17.52 19.50 18.99
CA HIS A 54 -17.52 18.60 17.84
C HIS A 54 -18.54 18.95 16.76
N ILE A 55 -18.31 18.42 15.55
CA ILE A 55 -19.23 18.55 14.43
C ILE A 55 -19.58 17.18 13.85
N VAL A 56 -20.78 17.09 13.28
CA VAL A 56 -21.27 15.89 12.60
C VAL A 56 -21.37 16.18 11.10
N LEU A 57 -20.61 15.43 10.31
CA LEU A 57 -20.56 15.54 8.85
C LEU A 57 -21.27 14.37 8.17
N GLY A 58 -22.02 14.71 7.13
CA GLY A 58 -22.73 13.80 6.26
C GLY A 58 -21.87 13.32 5.11
N VAL A 59 -21.83 12.02 4.88
CA VAL A 59 -21.12 11.40 3.75
C VAL A 59 -21.99 10.34 3.07
N PRO A 60 -21.85 10.14 1.75
CA PRO A 60 -22.79 9.31 0.99
C PRO A 60 -22.66 7.81 1.28
N THR A 61 -21.49 7.31 1.69
CA THR A 61 -21.31 5.87 2.01
C THR A 61 -20.32 5.65 3.15
N ARG A 62 -20.39 4.48 3.80
CA ARG A 62 -19.42 4.06 4.83
C ARG A 62 -17.99 4.00 4.29
N PHE A 63 -17.83 3.65 3.02
CA PHE A 63 -16.53 3.64 2.36
C PHE A 63 -15.97 5.07 2.18
N PHE A 64 -16.82 6.01 1.77
CA PHE A 64 -16.44 7.42 1.65
C PHE A 64 -15.95 8.00 2.98
N ARG A 65 -16.66 7.65 4.06
CA ARG A 65 -16.23 7.95 5.43
C ARG A 65 -14.83 7.39 5.69
N ASP A 66 -14.64 6.09 5.53
CA ASP A 66 -13.41 5.41 5.95
C ASP A 66 -12.19 5.89 5.13
N TRP A 67 -12.41 6.28 3.87
CA TRP A 67 -11.37 6.87 3.00
C TRP A 67 -10.96 8.29 3.41
N ILE A 68 -11.94 9.16 3.68
CA ILE A 68 -11.68 10.53 4.16
C ILE A 68 -11.03 10.48 5.55
N VAL A 69 -11.53 9.62 6.42
CA VAL A 69 -10.99 9.38 7.76
C VAL A 69 -9.52 8.96 7.70
N SER A 70 -9.18 8.02 6.81
CA SER A 70 -7.82 7.48 6.71
C SER A 70 -6.79 8.45 6.11
N ARG A 71 -7.21 9.42 5.30
CA ARG A 71 -6.26 10.22 4.50
C ARG A 71 -6.30 11.72 4.74
N TYR A 72 -7.46 12.25 5.15
CA TYR A 72 -7.69 13.70 5.17
C TYR A 72 -8.22 14.21 6.51
N LEU A 73 -8.58 13.33 7.46
CA LEU A 73 -9.19 13.69 8.74
C LEU A 73 -8.39 14.72 9.53
N ASP A 74 -7.11 14.44 9.78
CA ASP A 74 -6.27 15.27 10.63
C ASP A 74 -6.14 16.69 10.05
N LYS A 75 -5.92 16.77 8.73
CA LYS A 75 -5.86 18.04 8.01
C LYS A 75 -7.21 18.77 8.01
N MET A 76 -8.34 18.05 7.87
CA MET A 76 -9.66 18.68 7.95
C MET A 76 -9.91 19.27 9.33
N LEU A 77 -9.50 18.57 10.39
CA LEU A 77 -9.66 19.02 11.78
C LEU A 77 -8.79 20.24 12.09
N GLU A 78 -7.54 20.26 11.62
CA GLU A 78 -6.68 21.46 11.71
C GLU A 78 -7.31 22.68 11.03
N GLN A 79 -7.92 22.49 9.85
CA GLN A 79 -8.59 23.57 9.14
C GLN A 79 -9.90 24.00 9.78
N LEU A 80 -10.62 23.12 10.47
CA LEU A 80 -11.83 23.50 11.19
C LEU A 80 -11.52 24.29 12.46
N LYS A 81 -10.38 24.00 13.11
CA LYS A 81 -9.89 24.74 14.28
C LYS A 81 -9.56 26.19 14.01
N THR A 82 -9.19 26.56 12.78
CA THR A 82 -8.95 27.97 12.43
C THR A 82 -10.24 28.80 12.42
N PHE A 83 -11.39 28.16 12.24
CA PHE A 83 -12.71 28.82 12.31
C PHE A 83 -13.32 28.77 13.70
N LYS A 84 -13.14 27.67 14.42
CA LYS A 84 -13.63 27.52 15.80
C LYS A 84 -12.69 26.62 16.60
N LEU A 85 -11.91 27.25 17.48
CA LEU A 85 -10.84 26.61 18.25
C LEU A 85 -11.32 25.50 19.19
N SER A 86 -12.59 25.53 19.60
CA SER A 86 -13.16 24.54 20.51
C SER A 86 -13.46 23.18 19.86
N ILE A 87 -13.46 23.09 18.52
CA ILE A 87 -13.70 21.82 17.81
C ILE A 87 -12.52 20.88 17.98
N ASN A 88 -12.73 19.73 18.60
CA ASN A 88 -11.69 18.74 18.86
C ASN A 88 -11.96 17.36 18.22
N ARG A 89 -13.15 17.13 17.68
CA ARG A 89 -13.50 15.88 16.99
C ARG A 89 -14.50 16.11 15.86
N ILE A 90 -14.41 15.26 14.84
CA ILE A 90 -15.33 15.22 13.69
C ILE A 90 -15.97 13.85 13.66
N GLU A 91 -17.30 13.82 13.65
CA GLU A 91 -18.07 12.59 13.53
C GLU A 91 -18.68 12.50 12.14
N PHE A 92 -18.71 11.30 11.57
CA PHE A 92 -19.27 11.08 10.24
C PHE A 92 -20.49 10.18 10.27
N LYS A 93 -21.58 10.65 9.67
CA LYS A 93 -22.81 9.90 9.50
C LYS A 93 -23.05 9.62 8.02
N VAL A 94 -23.35 8.36 7.71
CA VAL A 94 -23.73 7.99 6.35
C VAL A 94 -25.16 8.42 6.10
N ILE A 95 -25.35 9.27 5.10
CA ILE A 95 -26.68 9.68 4.66
C ILE A 95 -27.05 8.74 3.52
N ASP A 96 -28.09 7.92 3.71
CA ASP A 96 -28.76 7.26 2.58
C ASP A 96 -29.48 8.36 1.79
N GLU A 97 -29.11 8.54 0.52
CA GLU A 97 -29.85 9.40 -0.41
C GLU A 97 -31.19 8.74 -0.82
N SER A 98 -32.03 8.39 0.14
CA SER A 98 -33.43 8.01 -0.10
C SER A 98 -34.42 9.02 0.50
N LYS A 99 -33.97 10.26 0.77
CA LYS A 99 -34.81 11.44 0.99
C LYS A 99 -34.11 12.73 0.53
N ILE A 100 -33.86 12.84 -0.77
CA ILE A 100 -33.98 14.14 -1.46
C ILE A 100 -35.07 13.92 -2.50
N SER A 101 -36.18 14.60 -2.27
CA SER A 101 -37.44 14.55 -3.00
C SER A 101 -37.27 14.61 -4.51
N LEU A 102 -37.90 13.65 -5.19
CA LEU A 102 -38.46 13.82 -6.52
C LEU A 102 -39.48 14.96 -6.45
N ASP A 103 -39.11 16.14 -6.94
CA ASP A 103 -40.03 17.00 -7.67
C ASP A 103 -39.27 18.04 -8.48
N SER A 104 -39.82 18.32 -9.67
CA SER A 104 -39.33 19.20 -10.75
C SER A 104 -38.18 18.63 -11.59
N PHE A 105 -38.52 18.06 -12.74
CA PHE A 105 -38.27 18.64 -14.07
C PHE A 105 -38.88 17.71 -15.13
N LYS A 106 -40.17 17.93 -15.42
CA LYS A 106 -40.74 17.61 -16.73
C LYS A 106 -40.79 18.92 -17.52
N THR A 107 -39.98 19.02 -18.57
CA THR A 107 -40.37 19.76 -19.78
C THR A 107 -39.59 19.24 -20.99
N ASN A 108 -40.36 18.90 -22.03
CA ASN A 108 -39.93 18.49 -23.35
C ASN A 108 -39.07 19.54 -24.04
N GLN A 109 -37.99 19.13 -24.69
CA GLN A 109 -37.67 19.58 -26.05
C GLN A 109 -36.96 18.45 -26.81
N GLU A 110 -37.58 18.01 -27.90
CA GLU A 110 -36.97 17.16 -28.91
C GLU A 110 -35.77 17.89 -29.54
N SER A 111 -34.59 17.28 -29.49
CA SER A 111 -33.55 17.56 -30.48
C SER A 111 -32.64 16.34 -30.65
N LYS A 112 -32.46 15.99 -31.92
CA LYS A 112 -31.69 14.85 -32.44
C LYS A 112 -30.24 14.90 -31.97
N ILE A 113 -29.87 14.10 -30.97
CA ILE A 113 -28.47 13.70 -30.73
C ILE A 113 -28.49 12.23 -30.29
N THR A 114 -27.84 11.39 -31.10
CA THR A 114 -27.64 9.95 -30.93
C THR A 114 -27.23 9.54 -29.50
N GLU A 115 -27.79 8.43 -29.03
CA GLU A 115 -27.56 7.83 -27.72
C GLU A 115 -26.06 7.64 -27.42
N ILE A 116 -25.52 8.46 -26.52
CA ILE A 116 -24.28 8.14 -25.83
C ILE A 116 -24.65 7.16 -24.72
N LYS A 117 -24.55 5.86 -25.03
CA LYS A 117 -24.58 4.79 -24.03
C LYS A 117 -23.60 5.11 -22.91
N ASP A 118 -24.12 5.16 -21.69
CA ASP A 118 -23.42 5.08 -20.40
C ASP A 118 -21.91 4.82 -20.52
N SER A 119 -21.10 5.89 -20.62
CA SER A 119 -19.64 5.75 -20.62
C SER A 119 -19.17 5.46 -19.21
N ILE A 120 -19.20 4.18 -18.86
CA ILE A 120 -18.67 3.62 -17.64
C ILE A 120 -17.16 3.91 -17.60
N LEU A 121 -16.74 4.92 -16.84
CA LEU A 121 -15.38 5.29 -16.45
C LEU A 121 -14.26 4.35 -16.98
N ASN A 122 -13.64 4.73 -18.11
CA ASN A 122 -12.49 4.12 -18.81
C ASN A 122 -11.80 2.94 -18.08
N TYR A 123 -12.22 1.73 -18.42
CA TYR A 123 -11.67 0.46 -17.92
C TYR A 123 -10.26 0.09 -18.42
N ASN A 124 -9.68 0.92 -19.28
CA ASN A 124 -8.34 0.77 -19.84
C ASN A 124 -7.56 2.08 -19.75
N ARG A 125 -7.30 2.58 -18.54
CA ARG A 125 -6.30 3.65 -18.40
C ARG A 125 -4.91 3.04 -18.33
N LEU A 126 -4.50 2.44 -19.44
CA LEU A 126 -3.09 2.14 -19.68
C LEU A 126 -2.35 3.48 -19.66
N ASN A 127 -1.29 3.56 -18.86
CA ASN A 127 -0.48 4.76 -18.74
C ASN A 127 0.52 4.78 -19.92
N PRO A 128 0.45 5.75 -20.85
CA PRO A 128 1.36 5.81 -22.00
C PRO A 128 2.84 5.87 -21.62
N ASN A 129 3.16 6.35 -20.41
CA ASN A 129 4.53 6.44 -19.90
C ASN A 129 5.10 5.10 -19.45
N LEU A 130 4.27 4.07 -19.25
CA LEU A 130 4.69 2.73 -18.82
C LEU A 130 4.70 1.77 -20.03
N ASN A 131 5.62 2.02 -20.96
CA ASN A 131 5.77 1.26 -22.20
C ASN A 131 7.11 0.50 -22.22
N PHE A 132 7.36 -0.33 -23.24
CA PHE A 132 8.60 -1.11 -23.34
C PHE A 132 9.85 -0.25 -23.52
N ASN A 133 9.74 0.93 -24.12
CA ASN A 133 10.87 1.82 -24.35
C ASN A 133 11.32 2.51 -23.06
N SER A 134 10.39 2.82 -22.16
CA SER A 134 10.70 3.39 -20.83
C SER A 134 11.09 2.33 -19.79
N PHE A 135 11.00 1.03 -20.13
CA PHE A 135 11.41 -0.05 -19.24
C PHE A 135 12.90 -0.36 -19.40
N ILE A 136 13.68 -0.11 -18.34
CA ILE A 136 15.13 -0.29 -18.37
C ILE A 136 15.49 -1.76 -18.19
N ARG A 137 16.16 -2.33 -19.21
CA ARG A 137 16.67 -3.70 -19.21
C ARG A 137 17.92 -3.83 -18.33
N GLY A 138 17.96 -4.88 -17.55
CA GLY A 138 19.13 -5.39 -16.84
C GLY A 138 19.07 -6.91 -16.72
N SER A 139 20.14 -7.51 -16.21
CA SER A 139 20.29 -8.96 -16.02
C SER A 139 19.09 -9.57 -15.26
N THR A 140 18.64 -8.90 -14.20
CA THR A 140 17.63 -9.39 -13.24
C THR A 140 16.18 -9.27 -13.74
N ASN A 141 15.93 -8.60 -14.87
CA ASN A 141 14.60 -8.41 -15.44
C ASN A 141 14.52 -8.75 -16.94
N GLU A 142 15.61 -9.25 -17.52
CA GLU A 142 15.74 -9.54 -18.94
C GLU A 142 14.75 -10.60 -19.41
N ILE A 143 14.65 -11.72 -18.68
CA ILE A 143 13.77 -12.82 -19.05
C ILE A 143 12.31 -12.37 -19.04
N ALA A 144 11.90 -11.60 -18.03
CA ALA A 144 10.56 -11.02 -17.95
C ALA A 144 10.26 -10.07 -19.12
N LEU A 145 11.20 -9.18 -19.45
CA LEU A 145 11.06 -8.26 -20.58
C LEU A 145 10.96 -9.00 -21.92
N SER A 146 11.87 -9.94 -22.17
CA SER A 146 11.89 -10.73 -23.41
C SER A 146 10.65 -11.58 -23.57
N SER A 147 10.19 -12.23 -22.50
CA SER A 147 8.94 -13.01 -22.48
C SER A 147 7.72 -12.13 -22.75
N SER A 148 7.68 -10.93 -22.16
CA SER A 148 6.60 -9.95 -22.36
C SER A 148 6.51 -9.52 -23.83
N LYS A 149 7.65 -9.18 -24.45
CA LYS A 149 7.71 -8.84 -25.89
C LYS A 149 7.31 -10.01 -26.78
N LYS A 150 7.73 -11.23 -26.44
CA LYS A 150 7.42 -12.42 -27.25
C LYS A 150 5.91 -12.70 -27.32
N ILE A 151 5.18 -12.43 -26.24
CA ILE A 151 3.72 -12.59 -26.21
C ILE A 151 3.01 -11.54 -27.06
N CYS A 152 3.57 -10.33 -27.17
CA CYS A 152 3.05 -9.32 -28.08
C CYS A 152 3.18 -9.73 -29.56
N GLU A 153 4.24 -10.47 -29.92
CA GLU A 153 4.44 -11.01 -31.27
C GLU A 153 3.56 -12.24 -31.55
N GLN A 154 3.42 -13.14 -30.56
CA GLN A 154 2.73 -14.42 -30.68
C GLN A 154 1.75 -14.59 -29.53
N THR A 155 0.55 -14.04 -29.69
CA THR A 155 -0.54 -14.22 -28.73
C THR A 155 -0.96 -15.69 -28.65
N SER A 156 -1.45 -16.09 -27.48
CA SER A 156 -2.04 -17.39 -27.16
C SER A 156 -1.08 -18.59 -27.13
N ARG A 157 0.18 -18.46 -27.57
CA ARG A 157 1.19 -19.54 -27.48
C ARG A 157 1.64 -19.84 -26.06
N TYR A 158 1.82 -18.79 -25.25
CA TYR A 158 2.23 -18.87 -23.85
C TYR A 158 1.10 -18.30 -22.98
N ASN A 159 0.18 -19.18 -22.55
CA ASN A 159 -1.06 -18.76 -21.89
C ASN A 159 -1.37 -19.64 -20.66
N PRO A 160 -1.50 -19.07 -19.46
CA PRO A 160 -1.28 -17.65 -19.11
C PRO A 160 0.20 -17.28 -19.09
N LEU A 161 0.49 -15.98 -19.22
CA LEU A 161 1.75 -15.42 -18.75
C LEU A 161 1.60 -15.03 -17.29
N TYR A 162 2.49 -15.53 -16.45
CA TYR A 162 2.52 -15.23 -15.02
C TYR A 162 3.84 -14.56 -14.64
N ILE A 163 3.79 -13.27 -14.31
CA ILE A 163 4.95 -12.48 -13.90
C ILE A 163 4.92 -12.28 -12.39
N TYR A 164 5.93 -12.73 -11.66
CA TYR A 164 5.99 -12.50 -10.22
C TYR A 164 7.30 -11.88 -9.76
N GLY A 165 7.28 -11.31 -8.57
CA GLY A 165 8.45 -10.67 -7.97
C GLY A 165 8.05 -9.74 -6.83
N GLY A 166 9.02 -9.31 -6.03
CA GLY A 166 8.77 -8.39 -4.92
C GLY A 166 8.06 -7.08 -5.30
N VAL A 167 7.72 -6.30 -4.28
CA VAL A 167 7.07 -4.99 -4.45
C VAL A 167 8.02 -4.04 -5.20
N GLY A 168 7.48 -3.29 -6.18
CA GLY A 168 8.24 -2.23 -6.85
C GLY A 168 9.37 -2.72 -7.76
N LEU A 169 9.25 -3.91 -8.35
CA LEU A 169 10.23 -4.45 -9.30
C LEU A 169 9.86 -4.24 -10.79
N GLY A 170 8.72 -3.58 -11.08
CA GLY A 170 8.32 -3.27 -12.46
C GLY A 170 7.24 -4.18 -13.06
N LYS A 171 6.62 -5.06 -12.27
CA LYS A 171 5.50 -5.92 -12.72
C LYS A 171 4.39 -5.14 -13.43
N THR A 172 3.80 -4.15 -12.74
CA THR A 172 2.75 -3.28 -13.30
C THR A 172 3.21 -2.54 -14.55
N HIS A 173 4.50 -2.17 -14.64
CA HIS A 173 5.05 -1.53 -15.84
C HIS A 173 5.04 -2.49 -17.02
N LEU A 174 5.53 -3.72 -16.86
CA LEU A 174 5.51 -4.72 -17.92
C LEU A 174 4.08 -5.07 -18.36
N LEU A 175 3.17 -5.28 -17.40
CA LEU A 175 1.75 -5.53 -17.71
C LEU A 175 1.12 -4.39 -18.51
N ASN A 176 1.39 -3.14 -18.12
CA ASN A 176 0.92 -1.97 -18.84
C ASN A 176 1.55 -1.88 -20.24
N ALA A 177 2.84 -2.17 -20.38
CA ALA A 177 3.54 -2.15 -21.66
C ALA A 177 2.98 -3.19 -22.63
N ILE A 178 2.70 -4.42 -22.16
CA ILE A 178 2.01 -5.45 -22.95
C ILE A 178 0.62 -4.95 -23.37
N GLY A 179 -0.13 -4.34 -22.45
CA GLY A 179 -1.44 -3.78 -22.75
C GLY A 179 -1.39 -2.70 -23.83
N LEU A 180 -0.42 -1.77 -23.74
CA LEU A 180 -0.25 -0.69 -24.72
C LEU A 180 0.10 -1.23 -26.11
N GLU A 181 0.95 -2.24 -26.19
CA GLU A 181 1.36 -2.85 -27.46
C GLU A 181 0.20 -3.60 -28.12
N LEU A 182 -0.63 -4.26 -27.33
CA LEU A 182 -1.73 -5.09 -27.84
C LEU A 182 -3.03 -4.32 -28.10
N GLN A 183 -3.23 -3.14 -27.50
CA GLN A 183 -4.51 -2.41 -27.56
C GLN A 183 -4.91 -1.97 -28.98
N GLU A 184 -3.96 -1.79 -29.90
CA GLU A 184 -4.26 -1.35 -31.26
C GLU A 184 -5.02 -2.41 -32.06
N LYS A 185 -4.77 -3.69 -31.77
CA LYS A 185 -5.32 -4.83 -32.52
C LYS A 185 -6.33 -5.66 -31.71
N ASN A 186 -6.41 -5.44 -30.40
CA ASN A 186 -7.13 -6.30 -29.47
C ASN A 186 -8.00 -5.51 -28.51
N ASN A 187 -9.11 -6.13 -28.09
CA ASN A 187 -9.88 -5.65 -26.95
C ASN A 187 -9.17 -6.05 -25.65
N VAL A 188 -8.20 -5.22 -25.26
CA VAL A 188 -7.44 -5.38 -24.02
C VAL A 188 -8.30 -4.99 -22.83
N MET A 189 -8.20 -5.73 -21.73
CA MET A 189 -8.77 -5.36 -20.44
C MET A 189 -7.67 -5.41 -19.39
N PHE A 190 -7.36 -4.26 -18.78
CA PHE A 190 -6.37 -4.18 -17.70
C PHE A 190 -7.01 -3.79 -16.37
N ILE A 191 -6.94 -4.67 -15.38
CA ILE A 191 -7.59 -4.49 -14.08
C ILE A 191 -6.71 -4.99 -12.93
N SER A 192 -6.81 -4.40 -11.73
CA SER A 192 -6.25 -5.01 -10.53
C SER A 192 -7.20 -6.04 -9.95
N ALA A 193 -6.68 -7.04 -9.23
CA ALA A 193 -7.52 -8.02 -8.52
C ALA A 193 -8.47 -7.36 -7.50
N GLU A 194 -8.05 -6.25 -6.89
CA GLU A 194 -8.91 -5.45 -6.00
C GLU A 194 -10.10 -4.83 -6.76
N ARG A 195 -9.88 -4.27 -7.96
CA ARG A 195 -10.96 -3.73 -8.78
C ARG A 195 -11.87 -4.83 -9.31
N PHE A 196 -11.32 -5.99 -9.70
CA PHE A 196 -12.11 -7.16 -10.07
C PHE A 196 -13.07 -7.56 -8.93
N MET A 197 -12.55 -7.61 -7.69
CA MET A 197 -13.37 -7.84 -6.50
C MET A 197 -14.45 -6.77 -6.31
N TYR A 198 -14.11 -5.48 -6.45
CA TYR A 198 -15.11 -4.41 -6.33
C TYR A 198 -16.28 -4.61 -7.31
N HIS A 199 -15.98 -4.96 -8.56
CA HIS A 199 -17.02 -5.24 -9.56
C HIS A 199 -17.86 -6.46 -9.22
N PHE A 200 -17.23 -7.51 -8.69
CA PHE A 200 -17.92 -8.72 -8.26
C PHE A 200 -18.90 -8.44 -7.11
N ILE A 201 -18.48 -7.67 -6.11
CA ILE A 201 -19.36 -7.29 -4.99
C ILE A 201 -20.50 -6.38 -5.48
N LYS A 202 -20.20 -5.45 -6.40
CA LYS A 202 -21.20 -4.54 -6.98
C LYS A 202 -22.24 -5.30 -7.79
N SER A 203 -21.85 -6.30 -8.58
CA SER A 203 -22.79 -7.11 -9.37
C SER A 203 -23.68 -7.96 -8.49
N ILE A 204 -23.15 -8.56 -7.41
CA ILE A 204 -23.97 -9.29 -6.43
C ILE A 204 -25.03 -8.36 -5.81
N LYS A 205 -24.62 -7.17 -5.34
CA LYS A 205 -25.56 -6.20 -4.73
C LYS A 205 -26.67 -5.74 -5.66
N LYS A 206 -26.39 -5.68 -6.97
CA LYS A 206 -27.34 -5.27 -8.01
C LYS A 206 -28.09 -6.44 -8.64
N ASN A 207 -27.84 -7.68 -8.21
CA ASN A 207 -28.29 -8.90 -8.90
C ASN A 207 -27.94 -8.92 -10.40
N ASP A 208 -26.79 -8.35 -10.76
CA ASP A 208 -26.36 -8.13 -12.15
C ASP A 208 -25.12 -8.98 -12.50
N MET A 209 -25.18 -10.26 -12.17
CA MET A 209 -24.05 -11.18 -12.34
C MET A 209 -23.78 -11.54 -13.81
N VAL A 210 -24.82 -11.49 -14.65
CA VAL A 210 -24.70 -11.77 -16.09
C VAL A 210 -23.85 -10.71 -16.78
N ASN A 211 -24.16 -9.43 -16.57
CA ASN A 211 -23.36 -8.34 -17.14
C ASN A 211 -21.91 -8.35 -16.63
N PHE A 212 -21.70 -8.70 -15.36
CA PHE A 212 -20.35 -8.90 -14.83
C PHE A 212 -19.58 -9.95 -15.65
N LYS A 213 -20.17 -11.12 -15.88
CA LYS A 213 -19.53 -12.21 -16.64
C LYS A 213 -19.24 -11.78 -18.07
N ASP A 214 -20.21 -11.19 -18.74
CA ASP A 214 -20.08 -10.77 -20.14
C ASP A 214 -19.03 -9.68 -20.32
N PHE A 215 -18.96 -8.75 -19.35
CA PHE A 215 -17.97 -7.69 -19.35
C PHE A 215 -16.54 -8.23 -19.35
N PHE A 216 -16.21 -9.17 -18.44
CA PHE A 216 -14.85 -9.73 -18.35
C PHE A 216 -14.53 -10.75 -19.45
N ARG A 217 -15.51 -11.58 -19.85
CA ARG A 217 -15.32 -12.69 -20.79
C ARG A 217 -15.35 -12.29 -22.27
N LYS A 218 -15.52 -11.00 -22.58
CA LYS A 218 -15.48 -10.42 -23.94
C LYS A 218 -14.07 -9.94 -24.35
N SER A 219 -13.13 -9.85 -23.41
CA SER A 219 -11.76 -9.40 -23.70
C SER A 219 -10.98 -10.45 -24.50
N SER A 220 -10.22 -10.00 -25.51
CA SER A 220 -9.28 -10.86 -26.23
C SER A 220 -7.92 -10.92 -25.54
N VAL A 221 -7.61 -9.91 -24.72
CA VAL A 221 -6.44 -9.89 -23.83
C VAL A 221 -6.92 -9.49 -22.43
N PHE A 222 -6.76 -10.37 -21.45
CA PHE A 222 -7.15 -10.13 -20.07
C PHE A 222 -5.91 -10.02 -19.17
N ILE A 223 -5.67 -8.82 -18.64
CA ILE A 223 -4.52 -8.49 -17.80
C ILE A 223 -5.00 -8.22 -16.38
N ILE A 224 -4.51 -9.00 -15.42
CA ILE A 224 -4.83 -8.84 -14.00
C ILE A 224 -3.56 -8.59 -13.16
N ASP A 225 -3.52 -7.43 -12.49
CA ASP A 225 -2.43 -7.04 -11.60
C ASP A 225 -2.70 -7.48 -10.15
N ASP A 226 -1.66 -7.89 -9.45
CA ASP A 226 -1.64 -8.26 -8.03
C ASP A 226 -2.68 -9.33 -7.63
N ILE A 227 -2.63 -10.50 -8.29
CA ILE A 227 -3.58 -11.60 -8.07
C ILE A 227 -3.64 -12.09 -6.62
N GLN A 228 -2.59 -11.86 -5.81
CA GLN A 228 -2.55 -12.24 -4.39
C GLN A 228 -3.73 -11.68 -3.58
N PHE A 229 -4.37 -10.58 -4.02
CA PHE A 229 -5.53 -10.00 -3.33
C PHE A 229 -6.81 -10.84 -3.42
N ILE A 230 -6.87 -11.92 -4.21
CA ILE A 230 -8.02 -12.85 -4.20
C ILE A 230 -7.95 -13.88 -3.05
N GLY A 231 -6.81 -13.98 -2.36
CA GLY A 231 -6.61 -14.93 -1.28
C GLY A 231 -7.65 -14.81 -0.16
N GLY A 232 -8.19 -15.95 0.28
CA GLY A 232 -9.21 -16.03 1.34
C GLY A 232 -10.62 -15.59 0.95
N LYS A 233 -10.89 -15.33 -0.33
CA LYS A 233 -12.20 -14.90 -0.86
C LYS A 233 -12.79 -15.97 -1.78
N GLU A 234 -13.43 -16.98 -1.20
CA GLU A 234 -13.83 -18.21 -1.91
C GLU A 234 -14.75 -17.95 -3.12
N SER A 235 -15.84 -17.20 -2.94
CA SER A 235 -16.78 -16.89 -4.04
C SER A 235 -16.13 -16.10 -5.18
N LEU A 236 -15.16 -15.23 -4.84
CA LEU A 236 -14.40 -14.49 -5.85
C LEU A 236 -13.44 -15.41 -6.62
N GLN A 237 -12.78 -16.33 -5.91
CA GLN A 237 -11.88 -17.31 -6.51
C GLN A 237 -12.62 -18.25 -7.47
N GLU A 238 -13.83 -18.67 -7.11
CA GLU A 238 -14.71 -19.45 -7.98
C GLU A 238 -15.04 -18.70 -9.27
N GLU A 239 -15.50 -17.45 -9.17
CA GLU A 239 -15.83 -16.67 -10.35
C GLU A 239 -14.60 -16.35 -11.21
N PHE A 240 -13.47 -16.06 -10.58
CA PHE A 240 -12.19 -15.89 -11.28
C PHE A 240 -11.81 -17.18 -12.04
N PHE A 241 -11.93 -18.35 -11.41
CA PHE A 241 -11.64 -19.63 -12.04
C PHE A 241 -12.52 -19.89 -13.27
N HIS A 242 -13.82 -19.61 -13.18
CA HIS A 242 -14.73 -19.74 -14.32
C HIS A 242 -14.44 -18.74 -15.44
N THR A 243 -14.13 -17.49 -15.08
CA THR A 243 -13.74 -16.46 -16.05
C THR A 243 -12.44 -16.82 -16.76
N PHE A 244 -11.44 -17.31 -16.01
CA PHE A 244 -10.17 -17.79 -16.55
C PHE A 244 -10.37 -18.91 -17.58
N ASN A 245 -11.13 -19.95 -17.24
CA ASN A 245 -11.35 -21.08 -18.16
C ASN A 245 -12.10 -20.64 -19.43
N SER A 246 -13.14 -19.81 -19.28
CA SER A 246 -13.90 -19.29 -20.42
C SER A 246 -13.03 -18.46 -21.38
N LEU A 247 -12.06 -17.71 -20.85
CA LEU A 247 -11.11 -16.95 -21.67
C LEU A 247 -10.08 -17.86 -22.36
N ILE A 248 -9.56 -18.88 -21.67
CA ILE A 248 -8.67 -19.89 -22.27
C ILE A 248 -9.36 -20.62 -23.43
N GLU A 249 -10.60 -21.07 -23.25
CA GLU A 249 -11.38 -21.77 -24.28
C GLU A 249 -11.61 -20.91 -25.54
N LYS A 250 -11.69 -19.59 -25.37
CA LYS A 250 -11.80 -18.62 -26.47
C LYS A 250 -10.46 -18.24 -27.09
N ASN A 251 -9.36 -18.87 -26.67
CA ASN A 251 -7.99 -18.49 -27.03
C ASN A 251 -7.62 -17.03 -26.67
N SER A 252 -8.32 -16.41 -25.71
CA SER A 252 -7.94 -15.09 -25.21
C SER A 252 -6.61 -15.16 -24.47
N GLN A 253 -5.73 -14.18 -24.67
CA GLN A 253 -4.45 -14.11 -23.97
C GLN A 253 -4.67 -13.65 -22.52
N ILE A 254 -4.16 -14.40 -21.56
CA ILE A 254 -4.23 -14.05 -20.13
C ILE A 254 -2.84 -13.67 -19.64
N ILE A 255 -2.72 -12.51 -18.98
CA ILE A 255 -1.51 -12.04 -18.32
C ILE A 255 -1.82 -11.73 -16.86
N ILE A 256 -1.00 -12.24 -15.95
CA ILE A 256 -1.24 -12.19 -14.51
C ILE A 256 0.04 -11.73 -13.84
N SER A 257 -0.07 -10.84 -12.85
CA SER A 257 1.05 -10.54 -11.96
C SER A 257 0.82 -10.99 -10.52
N SER A 258 1.90 -11.22 -9.78
CA SER A 258 1.86 -11.42 -8.33
C SER A 258 3.12 -11.00 -7.58
N ASP A 259 3.03 -10.90 -6.26
CA ASP A 259 4.19 -10.76 -5.38
C ASP A 259 4.95 -12.09 -5.13
N LYS A 260 4.32 -13.23 -5.41
CA LYS A 260 4.85 -14.58 -5.15
C LYS A 260 4.65 -15.51 -6.36
N ALA A 261 5.42 -16.59 -6.40
CA ALA A 261 5.21 -17.68 -7.35
C ALA A 261 3.83 -18.34 -7.14
N PRO A 262 3.21 -18.97 -8.16
CA PRO A 262 1.86 -19.52 -8.06
C PRO A 262 1.65 -20.49 -6.88
N MET A 263 2.60 -21.41 -6.66
CA MET A 263 2.54 -22.38 -5.57
C MET A 263 2.67 -21.77 -4.17
N LYS A 264 3.25 -20.56 -4.08
CA LYS A 264 3.46 -19.82 -2.83
C LYS A 264 2.34 -18.83 -2.52
N LEU A 265 1.26 -18.82 -3.31
CA LEU A 265 0.08 -17.99 -3.04
C LEU A 265 -0.68 -18.49 -1.82
N ASP A 266 -0.78 -17.65 -0.80
CA ASP A 266 -1.49 -17.97 0.43
C ASP A 266 -3.01 -17.92 0.24
N ARG A 267 -3.72 -18.93 0.76
CA ARG A 267 -5.20 -18.98 0.76
C ARG A 267 -5.84 -18.85 -0.63
N VAL A 268 -5.14 -19.31 -1.67
CA VAL A 268 -5.67 -19.47 -3.04
C VAL A 268 -5.90 -20.95 -3.31
N GLN A 269 -7.04 -21.30 -3.90
CA GLN A 269 -7.41 -22.67 -4.23
C GLN A 269 -6.38 -23.36 -5.15
N GLU A 270 -6.11 -24.64 -4.89
CA GLU A 270 -5.06 -25.40 -5.58
C GLU A 270 -5.30 -25.50 -7.10
N ARG A 271 -6.57 -25.59 -7.51
CA ARG A 271 -6.95 -25.59 -8.94
C ARG A 271 -6.57 -24.29 -9.66
N ILE A 272 -6.60 -23.15 -8.97
CA ILE A 272 -6.17 -21.86 -9.55
C ILE A 272 -4.65 -21.89 -9.69
N LYS A 273 -3.92 -22.25 -8.63
CA LYS A 273 -2.45 -22.35 -8.67
C LYS A 273 -1.95 -23.28 -9.78
N SER A 274 -2.61 -24.42 -9.96
CA SER A 274 -2.33 -25.37 -11.04
C SER A 274 -2.48 -24.71 -12.43
N ARG A 275 -3.59 -24.01 -12.67
CA ARG A 275 -3.84 -23.27 -13.93
C ARG A 275 -2.80 -22.17 -14.17
N LEU A 276 -2.40 -21.44 -13.14
CA LEU A 276 -1.36 -20.41 -13.22
C LEU A 276 0.02 -20.99 -13.57
N THR A 277 0.30 -22.22 -13.12
CA THR A 277 1.59 -22.90 -13.34
C THR A 277 1.66 -23.58 -14.70
N GLY A 278 0.53 -23.95 -15.30
CA GLY A 278 0.47 -24.58 -16.62
C GLY A 278 0.85 -23.67 -17.79
N GLY A 279 1.09 -22.38 -17.56
CA GLY A 279 1.52 -21.41 -18.56
C GLY A 279 3.02 -21.07 -18.48
N LEU A 280 3.38 -19.87 -18.94
CA LEU A 280 4.74 -19.35 -18.83
C LEU A 280 4.89 -18.57 -17.52
N VAL A 281 5.71 -19.09 -16.61
CA VAL A 281 5.97 -18.48 -15.31
C VAL A 281 7.34 -17.82 -15.33
N VAL A 282 7.39 -16.52 -15.07
CA VAL A 282 8.62 -15.72 -15.11
C VAL A 282 8.72 -14.86 -13.86
N ASP A 283 9.92 -14.78 -13.31
CA ASP A 283 10.22 -13.91 -12.18
C ASP A 283 10.94 -12.61 -12.58
N ILE A 284 10.79 -11.62 -11.71
CA ILE A 284 11.60 -10.41 -11.69
C ILE A 284 12.34 -10.39 -10.37
N GLU A 285 13.66 -10.43 -10.47
CA GLU A 285 14.54 -10.38 -9.32
C GLU A 285 14.82 -8.93 -8.89
N LYS A 286 15.44 -8.78 -7.70
CA LYS A 286 15.84 -7.46 -7.21
C LYS A 286 16.91 -6.86 -8.14
N PRO A 287 16.84 -5.56 -8.47
CA PRO A 287 17.80 -4.97 -9.38
C PRO A 287 19.22 -5.01 -8.79
N ASP A 288 20.19 -5.38 -9.63
CA ASP A 288 21.61 -5.25 -9.31
C ASP A 288 22.04 -3.77 -9.30
N GLN A 289 23.25 -3.51 -8.81
CA GLN A 289 23.76 -2.14 -8.70
C GLN A 289 23.85 -1.44 -10.07
N GLU A 290 24.19 -2.18 -11.11
CA GLU A 290 24.28 -1.66 -12.47
C GLU A 290 22.91 -1.20 -12.98
N LEU A 291 21.87 -2.03 -12.83
CA LEU A 291 20.49 -1.70 -13.22
C LEU A 291 19.96 -0.52 -12.40
N LYS A 292 20.23 -0.46 -11.09
CA LYS A 292 19.86 0.69 -10.25
C LYS A 292 20.46 1.99 -10.80
N ILE A 293 21.75 1.99 -11.15
CA ILE A 293 22.42 3.16 -11.71
C ILE A 293 21.80 3.55 -13.05
N LYS A 294 21.51 2.58 -13.93
CA LYS A 294 20.83 2.85 -15.22
C LYS A 294 19.46 3.49 -15.03
N ILE A 295 18.65 2.94 -14.10
CA ILE A 295 17.33 3.48 -13.77
C ILE A 295 17.43 4.91 -13.22
N LEU A 296 18.36 5.16 -12.29
CA LEU A 296 18.58 6.50 -11.72
C LEU A 296 18.97 7.52 -12.80
N LYS A 297 19.91 7.16 -13.68
CA LYS A 297 20.37 8.03 -14.77
C LYS A 297 19.23 8.36 -15.73
N GLN A 298 18.48 7.35 -16.17
CA GLN A 298 17.33 7.57 -17.03
C GLN A 298 16.30 8.47 -16.35
N ARG A 299 15.96 8.18 -15.09
CA ARG A 299 14.95 8.95 -14.37
C ARG A 299 15.38 10.39 -14.14
N LEU A 300 16.67 10.62 -13.88
CA LEU A 300 17.23 11.96 -13.78
C LEU A 300 17.08 12.72 -15.11
N GLN A 301 17.43 12.09 -16.24
CA GLN A 301 17.24 12.68 -17.57
C GLN A 301 15.77 12.99 -17.86
N ASP A 302 14.85 12.08 -17.54
CA ASP A 302 13.41 12.31 -17.71
C ASP A 302 12.95 13.55 -16.91
N ILE A 303 13.42 13.70 -15.67
CA ILE A 303 13.08 14.84 -14.80
C ILE A 303 13.72 16.14 -15.36
N GLN A 304 14.97 16.10 -15.81
CA GLN A 304 15.64 17.24 -16.44
C GLN A 304 14.87 17.72 -17.68
N ASN A 305 14.45 16.78 -18.54
CA ASN A 305 13.67 17.06 -19.74
C ASN A 305 12.27 17.60 -19.40
N GLN A 306 11.60 17.02 -18.40
CA GLN A 306 10.25 17.41 -18.00
C GLN A 306 10.19 18.82 -17.40
N PHE A 307 11.18 19.20 -16.59
CA PHE A 307 11.21 20.48 -15.88
C PHE A 307 12.13 21.52 -16.52
N LYS A 308 12.85 21.19 -17.60
CA LYS A 308 13.88 22.03 -18.26
C LYS A 308 14.91 22.58 -17.26
N GLU A 309 15.27 21.77 -16.28
CA GLU A 309 16.23 22.12 -15.23
C GLU A 309 17.42 21.17 -15.25
N ASN A 310 18.62 21.74 -15.13
CA ASN A 310 19.86 20.97 -15.10
C ASN A 310 20.24 20.64 -13.66
N TYR A 311 19.94 19.41 -13.23
CA TYR A 311 20.49 18.87 -11.98
C TYR A 311 21.88 18.31 -12.24
N ASN A 312 22.89 18.91 -11.63
CA ASN A 312 24.25 18.40 -11.72
C ASN A 312 24.52 17.45 -10.53
N LEU A 313 24.06 16.21 -10.66
CA LEU A 313 24.40 15.13 -9.72
C LEU A 313 25.65 14.40 -10.21
N SER A 314 26.68 14.31 -9.37
CA SER A 314 27.89 13.57 -9.72
C SER A 314 27.62 12.06 -9.84
N SER A 315 28.46 11.38 -10.62
CA SER A 315 28.43 9.91 -10.75
C SER A 315 28.58 9.21 -9.40
N GLU A 316 29.38 9.78 -8.50
CA GLU A 316 29.59 9.30 -7.14
C GLU A 316 28.30 9.34 -6.30
N VAL A 317 27.54 10.43 -6.40
CA VAL A 317 26.24 10.56 -5.71
C VAL A 317 25.23 9.55 -6.27
N ILE A 318 25.19 9.34 -7.58
CA ILE A 318 24.32 8.32 -8.19
C ILE A 318 24.69 6.92 -7.71
N SER A 319 25.99 6.60 -7.65
CA SER A 319 26.47 5.31 -7.14
C SER A 319 26.14 5.13 -5.66
N PHE A 320 26.28 6.20 -4.85
CA PHE A 320 25.89 6.20 -3.44
C PHE A 320 24.39 5.90 -3.28
N ILE A 321 23.52 6.58 -4.03
CA ILE A 321 22.06 6.34 -4.00
C ILE A 321 21.73 4.88 -4.37
N ALA A 322 22.40 4.34 -5.39
CA ALA A 322 22.20 2.95 -5.81
C ALA A 322 22.63 1.93 -4.74
N GLY A 323 23.63 2.27 -3.94
CA GLY A 323 24.09 1.46 -2.80
C GLY A 323 23.13 1.48 -1.60
N GLU A 324 22.58 2.65 -1.28
CA GLU A 324 21.68 2.81 -0.12
C GLU A 324 20.29 2.17 -0.33
N ALA A 325 19.77 2.16 -1.56
CA ALA A 325 18.47 1.56 -1.84
C ALA A 325 18.54 0.03 -1.82
N THR A 326 17.98 -0.61 -0.79
CA THR A 326 18.24 -2.03 -0.54
C THR A 326 17.40 -2.98 -1.39
N ASN A 327 16.11 -2.69 -1.65
CA ASN A 327 15.18 -3.76 -2.03
C ASN A 327 14.21 -3.47 -3.19
N ASN A 328 13.82 -2.23 -3.48
CA ASN A 328 12.83 -1.95 -4.51
C ASN A 328 13.08 -0.66 -5.31
N ILE A 329 12.62 -0.62 -6.56
CA ILE A 329 12.85 0.50 -7.48
C ILE A 329 12.05 1.75 -7.04
N ARG A 330 10.90 1.59 -6.37
CA ARG A 330 10.10 2.73 -5.88
C ARG A 330 10.85 3.53 -4.82
N GLU A 331 11.52 2.85 -3.90
CA GLU A 331 12.38 3.42 -2.87
C GLU A 331 13.58 4.15 -3.51
N LEU A 332 14.23 3.51 -4.49
CA LEU A 332 15.31 4.12 -5.26
C LEU A 332 14.87 5.44 -5.92
N ILE A 333 13.71 5.46 -6.58
CA ILE A 333 13.13 6.66 -7.19
C ILE A 333 12.73 7.68 -6.11
N GLY A 334 12.22 7.24 -4.97
CA GLY A 334 11.89 8.11 -3.84
C GLY A 334 13.10 8.84 -3.25
N ILE A 335 14.22 8.12 -3.08
CA ILE A 335 15.50 8.68 -2.64
C ILE A 335 16.00 9.73 -3.64
N LEU A 336 15.98 9.40 -4.93
CA LEU A 336 16.37 10.32 -6.00
C LEU A 336 15.51 11.60 -5.96
N ASN A 337 14.19 11.46 -5.89
CA ASN A 337 13.27 12.61 -5.84
C ASN A 337 13.53 13.49 -4.61
N ARG A 338 13.83 12.90 -3.44
CA ARG A 338 14.18 13.64 -2.23
C ARG A 338 15.46 14.45 -2.44
N ILE A 339 16.51 13.83 -2.97
CA ILE A 339 17.80 14.51 -3.24
C ILE A 339 17.62 15.65 -4.25
N ILE A 340 16.88 15.42 -5.35
CA ILE A 340 16.58 16.45 -6.34
C ILE A 340 15.82 17.62 -5.70
N ALA A 341 14.80 17.35 -4.88
CA ALA A 341 14.03 18.39 -4.21
C ALA A 341 14.92 19.27 -3.29
N PHE A 342 15.81 18.65 -2.50
CA PHE A 342 16.74 19.39 -1.64
C PHE A 342 17.79 20.19 -2.45
N SER A 343 18.29 19.64 -3.56
CA SER A 343 19.20 20.36 -4.44
C SER A 343 18.55 21.63 -5.01
N ARG A 344 17.27 21.54 -5.41
CA ARG A 344 16.47 22.69 -5.88
C ARG A 344 16.32 23.76 -4.81
N MET A 345 15.89 23.37 -3.62
CA MET A 345 15.64 24.31 -2.52
C MET A 345 16.89 25.06 -2.10
N ASN A 346 18.04 24.39 -2.08
CA ASN A 346 19.29 24.99 -1.60
C ASN A 346 20.16 25.60 -2.71
N ARG A 347 19.80 25.42 -3.99
CA ARG A 347 20.57 25.84 -5.18
C ARG A 347 22.07 25.48 -5.10
N LYS A 348 22.37 24.30 -4.53
CA LYS A 348 23.74 23.79 -4.35
C LYS A 348 23.91 22.43 -5.00
N THR A 349 25.12 22.19 -5.49
CA THR A 349 25.58 20.85 -5.85
C THR A 349 25.72 20.02 -4.58
N LEU A 350 24.99 18.91 -4.51
CA LEU A 350 25.01 18.04 -3.34
C LEU A 350 26.24 17.12 -3.40
N ASN A 351 26.97 17.03 -2.31
CA ASN A 351 28.01 16.02 -2.11
C ASN A 351 27.45 14.80 -1.34
N ILE A 352 28.26 13.75 -1.19
CA ILE A 352 27.86 12.52 -0.48
C ILE A 352 27.47 12.80 0.98
N ASN A 353 28.13 13.73 1.66
CA ASN A 353 27.81 14.06 3.05
C ASN A 353 26.45 14.75 3.17
N ASP A 354 26.12 15.66 2.25
CA ASP A 354 24.79 16.27 2.17
C ASP A 354 23.73 15.21 1.94
N CYS A 355 23.98 14.24 1.04
CA CYS A 355 23.08 13.11 0.81
C CYS A 355 22.88 12.27 2.08
N LYS A 356 23.94 11.97 2.85
CA LYS A 356 23.82 11.25 4.13
C LYS A 356 22.97 12.01 5.14
N MET A 357 23.11 13.34 5.22
CA MET A 357 22.28 14.17 6.10
C MET A 357 20.81 14.16 5.66
N ILE A 358 20.55 14.29 4.35
CA ILE A 358 19.21 14.26 3.78
C ILE A 358 18.56 12.90 3.98
N LEU A 359 19.32 11.81 3.87
CA LEU A 359 18.80 10.43 3.96
C LEU A 359 18.85 9.84 5.36
N LYS A 360 19.22 10.61 6.40
CA LYS A 360 19.36 10.12 7.78
C LYS A 360 18.18 9.26 8.24
N ASP A 361 16.95 9.65 7.91
CA ASP A 361 15.73 8.92 8.31
C ASP A 361 15.48 7.65 7.48
N VAL A 362 15.90 7.64 6.21
CA VAL A 362 15.76 6.48 5.31
C VAL A 362 16.81 5.44 5.66
N VAL A 363 18.04 5.87 5.94
CA VAL A 363 19.16 5.03 6.37
C VAL A 363 18.91 4.47 7.78
N ASN A 364 18.32 5.26 8.69
CA ASN A 364 17.99 4.80 10.04
C ASN A 364 16.85 3.77 10.09
N GLN A 365 16.00 3.65 9.06
CA GLN A 365 15.05 2.54 8.97
C GLN A 365 15.73 1.20 8.65
N VAL A 366 16.97 1.21 8.13
CA VAL A 366 17.74 -0.01 7.85
C VAL A 366 18.43 -0.56 9.10
N LYS A 367 18.69 0.27 10.13
CA LYS A 367 19.17 -0.17 11.45
C LYS A 367 18.04 -0.64 12.38
N THR A 368 17.12 -1.46 11.88
CA THR A 368 16.21 -2.17 12.81
C THR A 368 16.99 -3.26 13.51
N VAL A 369 17.03 -3.20 14.84
CA VAL A 369 17.62 -4.26 15.66
C VAL A 369 16.87 -5.56 15.37
N SER A 370 17.54 -6.57 14.83
CA SER A 370 16.96 -7.89 14.58
C SER A 370 17.04 -8.76 15.84
N VAL A 371 16.12 -9.72 15.98
CA VAL A 371 16.17 -10.72 17.06
C VAL A 371 17.47 -11.51 17.00
N ASP A 372 17.94 -11.83 15.79
CA ASP A 372 19.18 -12.59 15.58
C ASP A 372 20.40 -11.79 16.07
N LYS A 373 20.43 -10.46 15.86
CA LYS A 373 21.48 -9.58 16.40
C LYS A 373 21.48 -9.60 17.93
N ILE A 374 20.30 -9.46 18.54
CA ILE A 374 20.16 -9.49 20.01
C ILE A 374 20.65 -10.84 20.57
N GLN A 375 20.30 -11.95 19.92
CA GLN A 375 20.74 -13.27 20.32
C GLN A 375 22.26 -13.38 20.31
N ASN A 376 22.91 -12.96 19.22
CA ASN A 376 24.36 -12.99 19.09
C ASN A 376 25.06 -12.07 20.10
N THR A 377 24.59 -10.84 20.30
CA THR A 377 25.20 -9.91 21.25
C THR A 377 25.10 -10.42 22.68
N VAL A 378 23.94 -10.96 23.07
CA VAL A 378 23.75 -11.54 24.41
C VAL A 378 24.57 -12.83 24.56
N ALA A 379 24.64 -13.67 23.53
CA ALA A 379 25.43 -14.89 23.54
C ALA A 379 26.92 -14.59 23.77
N ASN A 380 27.46 -13.63 23.02
CA ASN A 380 28.85 -13.18 23.16
C ASN A 380 29.12 -12.57 24.54
N PHE A 381 28.20 -11.74 25.06
CA PHE A 381 28.36 -11.11 26.37
C PHE A 381 28.47 -12.12 27.51
N PHE A 382 27.67 -13.20 27.47
CA PHE A 382 27.70 -14.26 28.47
C PHE A 382 28.64 -15.42 28.12
N ASN A 383 29.40 -15.30 27.04
CA ASN A 383 30.30 -16.32 26.51
C ASN A 383 29.60 -17.70 26.34
N ILE A 384 28.38 -17.69 25.80
CA ILE A 384 27.62 -18.90 25.49
C ILE A 384 27.56 -19.11 23.98
N PRO A 385 27.73 -20.35 23.50
CA PRO A 385 27.61 -20.62 22.07
C PRO A 385 26.15 -20.54 21.62
N MET A 386 25.93 -20.12 20.37
CA MET A 386 24.59 -19.82 19.85
C MET A 386 23.66 -21.04 19.82
N ASN A 387 24.20 -22.25 19.64
CA ASN A 387 23.45 -23.50 19.76
C ASN A 387 22.88 -23.72 21.18
N GLU A 388 23.60 -23.30 22.23
CA GLU A 388 23.14 -23.37 23.61
C GLU A 388 22.12 -22.26 23.94
N MET A 389 22.26 -21.08 23.32
CA MET A 389 21.22 -20.04 23.38
C MET A 389 19.87 -20.57 22.85
N LEU A 390 19.90 -21.42 21.83
CA LEU A 390 18.71 -22.03 21.22
C LEU A 390 18.34 -23.41 21.81
N SER A 391 19.10 -23.94 22.78
CA SER A 391 18.84 -25.27 23.33
C SER A 391 17.61 -25.32 24.24
N GLN A 392 17.08 -26.53 24.47
CA GLN A 392 16.00 -26.77 25.43
C GLN A 392 16.48 -26.82 26.89
N ARG A 393 17.79 -26.72 27.14
CA ARG A 393 18.37 -26.80 28.49
C ARG A 393 17.88 -25.63 29.36
N ARG A 394 17.49 -25.97 30.58
CA ARG A 394 16.88 -25.04 31.56
C ARG A 394 17.82 -24.64 32.70
N SER A 395 19.09 -25.02 32.62
CA SER A 395 20.10 -24.63 33.61
C SER A 395 20.20 -23.09 33.70
N ARG A 396 20.33 -22.57 34.92
CA ARG A 396 20.32 -21.12 35.18
C ARG A 396 21.36 -20.33 34.36
N PRO A 397 22.61 -20.82 34.16
CA PRO A 397 23.61 -20.14 33.33
C PRO A 397 23.23 -19.98 31.85
N LEU A 398 22.35 -20.83 31.32
CA LEU A 398 21.87 -20.73 29.93
C LEU A 398 20.50 -20.04 29.85
N ALA A 399 19.62 -20.33 30.81
CA ALA A 399 18.28 -19.77 30.86
C ALA A 399 18.29 -18.27 31.11
N ARG A 400 19.20 -17.75 31.94
CA ARG A 400 19.29 -16.31 32.25
C ARG A 400 19.67 -15.46 31.02
N PRO A 401 20.78 -15.74 30.30
CA PRO A 401 21.08 -15.04 29.04
C PRO A 401 19.93 -15.12 28.03
N ARG A 402 19.32 -16.29 27.88
CA ARG A 402 18.17 -16.47 26.97
C ARG A 402 16.98 -15.60 27.34
N GLN A 403 16.66 -15.51 28.62
CA GLN A 403 15.57 -14.64 29.11
C GLN A 403 15.89 -13.16 28.86
N ILE A 404 17.14 -12.73 29.05
CA ILE A 404 17.60 -11.37 28.74
C ILE A 404 17.44 -11.09 27.23
N ALA A 405 17.86 -12.02 26.38
CA ALA A 405 17.71 -11.88 24.94
C ALA A 405 16.23 -11.77 24.51
N MET A 406 15.32 -12.55 25.11
CA MET A 406 13.88 -12.42 24.89
C MET A 406 13.32 -11.08 25.39
N TYR A 407 13.77 -10.62 26.56
CA TYR A 407 13.37 -9.33 27.13
C TYR A 407 13.80 -8.16 26.23
N LEU A 408 15.07 -8.13 25.81
CA LEU A 408 15.60 -7.12 24.89
C LEU A 408 14.94 -7.21 23.51
N SER A 409 14.66 -8.42 23.02
CA SER A 409 13.91 -8.61 21.77
C SER A 409 12.51 -8.00 21.84
N LYS A 410 11.85 -8.07 23.00
CA LYS A 410 10.53 -7.46 23.18
C LYS A 410 10.61 -5.93 23.29
N GLN A 411 11.71 -5.37 23.76
CA GLN A 411 11.87 -3.91 23.92
C GLN A 411 12.42 -3.21 22.67
N LEU A 412 13.37 -3.84 21.98
CA LEU A 412 14.14 -3.21 20.90
C LEU A 412 13.62 -3.57 19.50
N THR A 413 12.63 -4.46 19.40
CA THR A 413 12.05 -4.89 18.12
C THR A 413 10.54 -4.75 18.12
N THR A 414 9.95 -4.61 16.93
CA THR A 414 8.48 -4.57 16.72
C THR A 414 7.83 -5.95 16.68
N ARG A 415 8.58 -7.03 16.96
CA ARG A 415 8.08 -8.41 16.84
C ARG A 415 7.07 -8.75 17.93
N SER A 416 6.08 -9.53 17.55
CA SER A 416 5.09 -10.08 18.47
C SER A 416 5.69 -11.17 19.36
N LEU A 417 5.08 -11.42 20.53
CA LEU A 417 5.54 -12.47 21.46
C LEU A 417 5.59 -13.86 20.81
N PRO A 418 4.62 -14.28 19.97
CA PRO A 418 4.72 -15.53 19.22
C PRO A 418 5.89 -15.56 18.23
N GLU A 419 6.15 -14.46 17.52
CA GLU A 419 7.26 -14.39 16.56
C GLU A 419 8.63 -14.45 17.27
N ILE A 420 8.76 -13.81 18.43
CA ILE A 420 9.95 -13.91 19.27
C ILE A 420 10.12 -15.38 19.71
N GLY A 421 9.07 -16.03 20.19
CA GLY A 421 9.10 -17.44 20.61
C GLY A 421 9.60 -18.39 19.50
N ARG A 422 9.12 -18.18 18.26
CA ARG A 422 9.59 -18.93 17.07
C ARG A 422 11.10 -18.80 16.86
N ARG A 423 11.66 -17.60 17.05
CA ARG A 423 13.10 -17.33 16.90
C ARG A 423 13.97 -17.92 18.01
N PHE A 424 13.39 -18.35 19.14
CA PHE A 424 14.11 -19.02 20.23
C PHE A 424 13.76 -20.52 20.27
N ALA A 425 13.96 -21.22 19.15
CA ALA A 425 13.68 -22.65 18.98
C ALA A 425 12.20 -23.04 19.17
N ASN A 426 11.29 -22.31 18.50
CA ASN A 426 9.85 -22.60 18.49
C ASN A 426 9.22 -22.68 19.88
N ARG A 427 9.68 -21.84 20.81
CA ARG A 427 9.10 -21.75 22.16
C ARG A 427 7.75 -21.03 22.13
N ASP A 428 6.86 -21.45 23.02
CA ASP A 428 5.56 -20.82 23.17
C ASP A 428 5.66 -19.35 23.59
N HIS A 429 4.68 -18.56 23.14
CA HIS A 429 4.55 -17.15 23.49
C HIS A 429 4.49 -16.92 25.03
N THR A 430 3.94 -17.89 25.78
CA THR A 430 3.90 -17.88 27.25
C THR A 430 5.30 -17.92 27.88
N THR A 431 6.26 -18.63 27.25
CA THR A 431 7.66 -18.67 27.68
C THR A 431 8.31 -17.30 27.56
N VAL A 432 8.02 -16.57 26.48
CA VAL A 432 8.52 -15.20 26.26
C VAL A 432 7.91 -14.25 27.29
N ILE A 433 6.62 -14.37 27.58
CA ILE A 433 5.94 -13.57 28.63
C ILE A 433 6.61 -13.80 29.99
N HIS A 434 6.84 -15.06 30.36
CA HIS A 434 7.49 -15.41 31.62
C HIS A 434 8.92 -14.85 31.68
N ALA A 435 9.70 -14.97 30.60
CA ALA A 435 11.05 -14.40 30.50
C ALA A 435 11.06 -12.88 30.73
N VAL A 436 10.18 -12.14 30.04
CA VAL A 436 10.06 -10.69 30.16
C VAL A 436 9.71 -10.27 31.59
N LYS A 437 8.72 -10.91 32.21
CA LYS A 437 8.33 -10.63 33.61
C LYS A 437 9.46 -10.92 34.59
N THR A 438 10.16 -12.04 34.39
CA THR A 438 11.26 -12.48 35.25
C THR A 438 12.42 -11.48 35.23
N ILE A 439 12.87 -11.07 34.04
CA ILE A 439 13.99 -10.13 33.90
C ILE A 439 13.61 -8.76 34.43
N LYS A 440 12.38 -8.29 34.19
CA LYS A 440 11.90 -7.02 34.76
C LYS A 440 11.99 -7.02 36.29
N LYS A 441 11.46 -8.04 36.96
CA LYS A 441 11.51 -8.16 38.42
C LYS A 441 12.94 -8.19 38.96
N ILE A 442 13.85 -8.90 38.28
CA ILE A 442 15.25 -9.00 38.72
C ILE A 442 15.98 -7.67 38.50
N SER A 443 15.74 -6.98 37.39
CA SER A 443 16.35 -5.67 37.13
C SER A 443 15.93 -4.58 38.13
N GLU A 444 14.79 -4.77 38.79
CA GLU A 444 14.31 -3.89 39.87
C GLU A 444 14.97 -4.22 41.23
N GLN A 445 15.40 -5.47 41.43
CA GLN A 445 15.94 -5.97 42.70
C GLN A 445 17.47 -6.05 42.75
N ASP A 446 18.12 -6.12 41.58
CA ASP A 446 19.56 -6.35 41.44
C ASP A 446 20.18 -5.27 40.54
N ALA A 447 20.97 -4.39 41.16
CA ALA A 447 21.63 -3.27 40.48
C ALA A 447 22.72 -3.71 39.51
N GLU A 448 23.41 -4.82 39.80
CA GLU A 448 24.45 -5.37 38.93
C GLU A 448 23.81 -5.95 37.66
N MET A 449 22.71 -6.68 37.83
CA MET A 449 21.95 -7.21 36.70
C MET A 449 21.41 -6.09 35.81
N LYS A 450 20.89 -5.00 36.40
CA LYS A 450 20.42 -3.84 35.65
C LYS A 450 21.54 -3.22 34.81
N LYS A 451 22.72 -3.03 35.42
CA LYS A 451 23.92 -2.51 34.72
C LYS A 451 24.33 -3.41 33.55
N ASN A 452 24.30 -4.73 33.73
CA ASN A 452 24.61 -5.68 32.66
C ASN A 452 23.60 -5.60 31.50
N ILE A 453 22.31 -5.47 31.78
CA ILE A 453 21.28 -5.30 30.75
C ILE A 453 21.48 -4.00 29.98
N ASP A 454 21.79 -2.90 30.67
CA ASP A 454 22.04 -1.60 30.03
C ASP A 454 23.30 -1.62 29.15
N LEU A 455 24.37 -2.28 29.59
CA LEU A 455 25.58 -2.48 28.78
C LEU A 455 25.28 -3.26 27.49
N ILE A 456 24.57 -4.39 27.61
CA ILE A 456 24.17 -5.20 26.45
C ILE A 456 23.28 -4.38 25.51
N LYS A 457 22.35 -3.59 26.05
CA LYS A 457 21.47 -2.73 25.28
C LYS A 457 22.26 -1.68 24.49
N ASN A 458 23.27 -1.05 25.08
CA ASN A 458 24.13 -0.10 24.39
C ASN A 458 24.93 -0.78 23.27
N LEU A 459 25.51 -1.96 23.51
CA LEU A 459 26.22 -2.74 22.48
C LEU A 459 25.33 -3.08 21.28
N ILE A 460 24.04 -3.34 21.51
CA ILE A 460 23.06 -3.63 20.45
C ILE A 460 22.75 -2.39 19.61
N LEU A 461 22.77 -1.19 20.22
CA LEU A 461 22.38 0.08 19.59
C LEU A 461 23.55 0.83 18.93
N GLU A 462 24.78 0.68 19.42
CA GLU A 462 25.96 1.39 18.92
C GLU A 462 26.59 0.75 17.67
N GLN A 463 26.35 -0.56 17.44
CA GLN A 463 26.69 -1.25 16.21
C GLN A 463 25.58 -1.05 15.17
#